data_AF-A0A0S8I6K7-F1
#
_entry.id   AF-A0A0S8I6K7-F1
#
_cell.length_a   1.000
_cell.length_b   1.000
_cell.length_c   1.000
_cell.angle_alpha   90.00
_cell.angle_beta   90.00
_cell.angle_gamma   90.00
#
_symmetry.space_group_name_H-M   'P 1'
#
loop_
_entity.id
_entity.type
_entity.pdbx_description
1 polymer ?
#
loop_
_entity_poly.entity_id
_entity_poly.type
_entity_poly.pdbx_seq_one_letter_code
_entity_poly.pdbx_strand_id
1 'polypeptide(L)'
;MIATAWNNGNHNPSGAGYGLKLAPADRDTYFNKRWKSIILELPYRGHWVELEINVAKKSFWDSRCRELIHKDIGRWLISNQLAPWPKRQPPKIEIEPIGSRRFAVLGFSAR
;
A
#
# COMPACT_ATOMS: atom_id res chain seq x y z
N MET A 1 3.57 -3.46 10.72
CA MET A 1 3.53 -4.52 9.68
C MET A 1 4.40 -4.13 8.48
N ILE A 2 4.91 -5.10 7.71
CA ILE A 2 5.76 -4.82 6.54
C ILE A 2 5.01 -5.17 5.26
N ALA A 3 4.68 -4.14 4.48
CA ALA A 3 4.11 -4.29 3.16
C ALA A 3 5.21 -4.32 2.08
N THR A 4 4.89 -4.89 0.93
CA THR A 4 5.77 -4.89 -0.24
C THR A 4 5.17 -4.00 -1.32
N ALA A 5 5.96 -3.09 -1.90
CA ALA A 5 5.51 -2.32 -3.05
C ALA A 5 5.06 -3.27 -4.18
N TRP A 6 3.96 -2.94 -4.83
CA TRP A 6 3.33 -3.80 -5.82
C TRP A 6 2.91 -2.98 -7.04
N ASN A 7 3.03 -3.58 -8.21
CA ASN A 7 2.43 -3.08 -9.44
C ASN A 7 1.65 -4.21 -10.14
N ASN A 8 0.79 -3.86 -11.07
CA ASN A 8 -0.02 -4.79 -11.86
C ASN A 8 0.76 -5.49 -12.99
N GLY A 9 2.08 -5.65 -12.84
CA GLY A 9 2.96 -6.27 -13.84
C GLY A 9 3.70 -5.28 -14.76
N ASN A 10 3.36 -3.99 -14.71
CA ASN A 10 4.12 -2.95 -15.41
C ASN A 10 4.27 -1.69 -14.55
N HIS A 11 5.38 -0.96 -14.75
CA HIS A 11 5.60 0.33 -14.13
C HIS A 11 4.91 1.43 -14.96
N ASN A 12 3.96 2.14 -14.35
CA ASN A 12 3.25 3.22 -15.01
C ASN A 12 3.64 4.60 -14.42
N PRO A 13 4.19 5.54 -15.20
CA PRO A 13 4.62 6.84 -14.68
C PRO A 13 3.47 7.69 -14.07
N SER A 14 2.21 7.41 -14.40
CA SER A 14 1.05 8.10 -13.81
C SER A 14 0.75 7.68 -12.36
N GLY A 15 1.36 6.60 -11.87
CA GLY A 15 1.04 5.94 -10.60
C GLY A 15 -0.14 4.97 -10.66
N ALA A 16 -0.84 4.87 -11.80
CA ALA A 16 -1.89 3.88 -11.98
C ALA A 16 -1.34 2.43 -11.92
N GLY A 17 -2.10 1.52 -11.30
CA GLY A 17 -1.70 0.11 -11.22
C GLY A 17 -0.70 -0.22 -10.10
N TYR A 18 -0.35 0.74 -9.23
CA TYR A 18 0.47 0.50 -8.04
C TYR A 18 -0.36 0.26 -6.78
N GLY A 19 0.29 -0.36 -5.79
CA GLY A 19 -0.26 -0.55 -4.47
C GLY A 19 0.77 -1.09 -3.47
N LEU A 20 0.28 -1.45 -2.29
CA LEU A 20 1.05 -2.10 -1.23
C LEU A 20 0.46 -3.48 -0.97
N LYS A 21 1.27 -4.53 -1.12
CA LYS A 21 0.89 -5.92 -0.87
C LYS A 21 1.17 -6.29 0.58
N LEU A 22 0.13 -6.73 1.29
CA LEU A 22 0.20 -7.16 2.68
C LEU A 22 0.49 -8.66 2.80
N ALA A 23 1.09 -9.06 3.91
CA ALA A 23 1.12 -10.46 4.32
C ALA A 23 -0.31 -10.93 4.69
N PRO A 24 -0.67 -12.21 4.48
CA PRO A 24 -1.97 -12.73 4.88
C PRO A 24 -2.26 -12.52 6.37
N ALA A 25 -1.28 -12.85 7.23
CA ALA A 25 -1.42 -12.70 8.68
C ALA A 25 -1.71 -11.24 9.07
N ASP A 26 -0.94 -10.29 8.55
CA ASP A 26 -1.15 -8.86 8.83
C ASP A 26 -2.54 -8.38 8.38
N ARG A 27 -3.01 -8.80 7.19
CA ARG A 27 -4.36 -8.46 6.74
C ARG A 27 -5.41 -9.00 7.73
N ASP A 28 -5.30 -10.28 8.09
CA ASP A 28 -6.32 -10.95 8.91
C ASP A 28 -6.32 -10.49 10.37
N THR A 29 -5.19 -10.00 10.88
CA THR A 29 -5.09 -9.41 12.21
C THR A 29 -5.61 -7.98 12.27
N TYR A 30 -5.27 -7.14 11.29
CA TYR A 30 -5.48 -5.68 11.40
C TYR A 30 -6.66 -5.15 10.57
N PHE A 31 -7.21 -5.94 9.65
CA PHE A 31 -8.33 -5.51 8.79
C PHE A 31 -9.62 -6.24 9.14
N ASN A 32 -10.74 -5.53 9.04
CA ASN A 32 -12.06 -6.10 9.24
C ASN A 32 -12.80 -6.28 7.91
N LYS A 33 -13.33 -7.49 7.66
CA LYS A 33 -14.14 -7.83 6.47
C LYS A 33 -15.38 -6.95 6.28
N ARG A 34 -15.86 -6.30 7.33
CA ARG A 34 -17.01 -5.37 7.27
C ARG A 34 -16.64 -3.98 6.77
N TRP A 35 -15.35 -3.62 6.74
CA TRP A 35 -14.92 -2.31 6.28
C TRP A 35 -15.06 -2.16 4.77
N LYS A 36 -15.64 -1.04 4.34
CA LYS A 36 -15.73 -0.70 2.91
C LYS A 36 -14.41 -0.12 2.38
N SER A 37 -13.78 0.71 3.21
CA SER A 37 -12.55 1.43 2.90
C SER A 37 -11.65 1.51 4.13
N ILE A 38 -10.40 1.91 3.93
CA ILE A 38 -9.47 2.34 4.99
C ILE A 38 -8.86 3.69 4.64
N ILE A 39 -8.40 4.41 5.65
CA ILE A 39 -7.54 5.58 5.47
C ILE A 39 -6.10 5.12 5.62
N LEU A 40 -5.28 5.40 4.60
CA LEU A 40 -3.84 5.24 4.65
C LEU A 40 -3.19 6.61 4.61
N GLU A 41 -2.42 6.94 5.63
CA GLU A 41 -1.65 8.18 5.74
C GLU A 41 -0.25 7.96 5.18
N LEU A 42 0.13 8.78 4.20
CA LEU A 42 1.44 8.73 3.55
C LEU A 42 2.26 9.99 3.85
N PRO A 43 3.54 9.86 4.19
CA PRO A 43 4.42 11.01 4.35
C PRO A 43 4.82 11.55 2.97
N TYR A 44 4.47 12.78 2.64
CA TYR A 44 4.78 13.41 1.36
C TYR A 44 5.36 14.80 1.59
N ARG A 45 6.62 15.03 1.24
CA ARG A 45 7.29 16.36 1.31
C ARG A 45 7.04 17.11 2.64
N GLY A 46 7.19 16.43 3.77
CA GLY A 46 7.08 17.02 5.11
C GLY A 46 5.65 17.17 5.66
N HIS A 47 4.62 16.70 4.95
CA HIS A 47 3.25 16.63 5.46
C HIS A 47 2.65 15.23 5.24
N TRP A 48 1.51 14.97 5.88
CA TRP A 48 0.77 13.72 5.75
C TRP A 48 -0.37 13.88 4.75
N VAL A 49 -0.52 12.90 3.86
CA VAL A 49 -1.61 12.83 2.89
C VAL A 49 -2.46 11.61 3.22
N GLU A 50 -3.77 11.82 3.38
CA GLU A 50 -4.73 10.76 3.61
C GLU A 50 -5.26 10.19 2.29
N LEU A 51 -5.23 8.87 2.16
CA LEU A 51 -5.82 8.16 1.02
C LEU A 51 -6.94 7.25 1.50
N GLU A 52 -8.14 7.40 0.93
CA GLU A 52 -9.22 6.43 1.13
C GLU A 52 -9.10 5.27 0.13
N ILE A 53 -8.86 4.07 0.65
CA ILE A 53 -8.59 2.88 -0.15
C ILE A 53 -9.73 1.88 0.01
N ASN A 54 -10.35 1.49 -1.10
CA ASN A 54 -11.39 0.46 -1.12
C ASN A 54 -10.79 -0.92 -0.76
N VAL A 55 -11.27 -1.49 0.35
CA VAL A 55 -10.93 -2.84 0.84
C VAL A 55 -12.13 -3.80 0.78
N ALA A 56 -13.30 -3.36 0.34
CA ALA A 56 -14.49 -4.23 0.18
C ALA A 56 -14.35 -5.25 -0.95
N LYS A 57 -13.46 -4.99 -1.92
CA LYS A 57 -13.27 -5.83 -3.10
C LYS A 57 -12.88 -7.26 -2.71
N LYS A 58 -13.51 -8.25 -3.34
CA LYS A 58 -13.22 -9.68 -3.11
C LYS A 58 -11.73 -10.01 -3.25
N SER A 59 -11.06 -9.36 -4.20
CA SER A 59 -9.63 -9.57 -4.42
C SER A 59 -8.77 -9.19 -3.22
N PHE A 60 -9.14 -8.24 -2.35
CA PHE A 60 -8.35 -7.93 -1.16
C PHE A 60 -8.42 -9.04 -0.10
N TRP A 61 -9.54 -9.76 -0.06
CA TRP A 61 -9.82 -10.83 0.89
C TRP A 61 -9.49 -12.23 0.35
N ASP A 62 -9.02 -12.35 -0.88
CA ASP A 62 -8.57 -13.62 -1.47
C ASP A 62 -7.20 -14.04 -0.89
N SER A 63 -6.83 -15.31 -1.08
CA SER A 63 -5.51 -15.85 -0.70
C SER A 63 -4.39 -15.41 -1.66
N ARG A 64 -4.75 -14.90 -2.85
CA ARG A 64 -3.79 -14.53 -3.91
C ARG A 64 -3.53 -13.02 -3.99
N CYS A 65 -4.58 -12.24 -3.77
CA CYS A 65 -4.58 -10.79 -3.85
C CYS A 65 -4.84 -10.20 -2.46
N ARG A 66 -4.07 -9.19 -2.08
CA ARG A 66 -4.07 -8.51 -0.76
C ARG A 66 -3.48 -7.10 -0.88
N GLU A 67 -3.69 -6.48 -2.03
CA GLU A 67 -3.06 -5.22 -2.38
C GLU A 67 -3.99 -4.04 -2.05
N LEU A 68 -3.45 -3.11 -1.25
CA LEU A 68 -3.96 -1.76 -1.11
C LEU A 68 -3.60 -1.00 -2.39
N ILE A 69 -4.53 -0.95 -3.35
CA ILE A 69 -4.31 -0.36 -4.68
C ILE A 69 -4.92 1.03 -4.71
N HIS A 70 -4.10 2.02 -5.00
CA HIS A 70 -4.53 3.40 -5.18
C HIS A 70 -3.52 4.13 -6.06
N LYS A 71 -3.99 4.96 -7.01
CA LYS A 71 -3.11 5.68 -7.94
C LYS A 71 -2.09 6.57 -7.22
N ASP A 72 -2.51 7.17 -6.10
CA ASP A 72 -1.68 8.10 -5.36
C ASP A 72 -0.63 7.37 -4.49
N ILE A 73 -0.80 6.07 -4.19
CA ILE A 73 0.31 5.24 -3.69
C ILE A 73 1.40 5.15 -4.76
N GLY A 74 1.02 4.93 -6.02
CA GLY A 74 1.99 4.89 -7.13
C GLY A 74 2.74 6.20 -7.30
N ARG A 75 2.04 7.32 -7.24
CA ARG A 75 2.66 8.65 -7.30
C ARG A 75 3.62 8.88 -6.13
N TRP A 76 3.22 8.45 -4.94
CA TRP A 76 4.07 8.51 -3.74
C TRP A 76 5.32 7.63 -3.87
N LEU A 77 5.19 6.41 -4.37
CA LEU A 77 6.34 5.53 -4.63
C LEU A 77 7.32 6.17 -5.62
N ILE A 78 6.81 6.74 -6.72
CA ILE A 78 7.63 7.41 -7.74
C ILE A 78 8.32 8.65 -7.15
N SER A 79 7.60 9.50 -6.40
CA SER A 79 8.17 10.72 -5.83
C SER A 79 9.28 10.46 -4.82
N ASN A 80 9.24 9.32 -4.13
CA ASN A 80 10.27 8.88 -3.19
C ASN A 80 11.35 8.01 -3.85
N GLN A 81 11.40 7.93 -5.18
CA GLN A 81 12.35 7.11 -5.94
C GLN A 81 12.29 5.62 -5.57
N LEU A 82 11.14 5.16 -5.09
CA LEU A 82 10.87 3.76 -4.78
C LEU A 82 10.34 2.99 -5.98
N ALA A 83 9.87 3.69 -7.03
CA ALA A 83 9.47 3.10 -8.30
C ALA A 83 10.06 3.90 -9.49
N PRO A 84 10.46 3.22 -10.59
CA PRO A 84 10.42 1.78 -10.80
C PRO A 84 11.48 1.03 -9.98
N TRP A 85 11.31 -0.30 -9.85
CA TRP A 85 12.27 -1.15 -9.15
C TRP A 85 12.72 -2.31 -10.05
N PRO A 86 13.93 -2.87 -9.85
CA PRO A 86 14.39 -4.02 -10.63
C PRO A 86 13.47 -5.24 -10.46
N LYS A 87 13.50 -6.13 -11.45
CA LYS A 87 12.68 -7.34 -11.42
C LYS A 87 12.89 -8.13 -10.12
N ARG A 88 11.78 -8.45 -9.44
CA ARG A 88 11.73 -9.17 -8.14
C ARG A 88 12.38 -8.44 -6.96
N GLN A 89 12.65 -7.15 -7.08
CA GLN A 89 13.22 -6.33 -6.00
C GLN A 89 12.30 -5.18 -5.59
N PRO A 90 11.01 -5.44 -5.24
CA PRO A 90 10.14 -4.40 -4.75
C PRO A 90 10.59 -3.88 -3.37
N PRO A 91 10.56 -2.56 -3.14
CA PRO A 91 10.79 -1.95 -1.82
C PRO A 91 9.86 -2.49 -0.73
N LYS A 92 10.31 -2.36 0.52
CA LYS A 92 9.53 -2.68 1.72
C LYS A 92 9.05 -1.42 2.39
N ILE A 93 7.77 -1.38 2.74
CA ILE A 93 7.09 -0.23 3.34
C ILE A 93 6.60 -0.64 4.72
N GLU A 94 6.96 0.14 5.72
CA GLU A 94 6.50 -0.05 7.09
C GLU A 94 5.16 0.67 7.28
N ILE A 95 4.15 -0.08 7.73
CA ILE A 95 2.80 0.43 7.98
C ILE A 95 2.41 0.10 9.42
N GLU A 96 1.79 1.04 10.12
CA GLU A 96 1.24 0.84 11.45
C GLU A 96 -0.28 1.13 11.50
N PRO A 97 -1.09 0.30 12.17
CA PRO A 97 -2.46 0.67 12.51
C PRO A 97 -2.45 1.76 13.59
N ILE A 98 -2.99 2.93 13.27
CA ILE A 98 -3.04 4.10 14.18
C ILE A 98 -4.45 4.35 14.73
N GLY A 99 -5.42 3.54 14.33
CA GLY A 99 -6.79 3.63 14.80
C GLY A 99 -7.72 2.70 14.04
N SER A 100 -9.01 2.75 14.40
CA SER A 100 -10.02 1.99 13.67
C SER A 100 -10.04 2.44 12.21
N ARG A 101 -9.79 1.50 11.29
CA ARG A 101 -9.83 1.76 9.85
C ARG A 101 -8.75 2.77 9.36
N ARG A 102 -7.74 3.10 10.19
CA ARG A 102 -6.68 4.09 9.89
C ARG A 102 -5.30 3.48 10.05
N PHE A 103 -4.43 3.74 9.09
CA PHE A 103 -3.06 3.22 9.02
C PHE A 103 -2.12 4.34 8.59
N ALA A 104 -0.87 4.32 9.06
CA ALA A 104 0.17 5.25 8.65
C ALA A 104 1.40 4.53 8.10
N VAL A 105 2.02 5.10 7.06
CA VAL A 105 3.35 4.69 6.60
C VAL A 105 4.40 5.41 7.43
N LEU A 106 5.23 4.67 8.16
CA LEU A 106 6.24 5.23 9.05
C LEU A 106 7.62 5.33 8.41
N GLY A 107 7.90 4.44 7.45
CA GLY A 107 9.21 4.34 6.84
C GLY A 107 9.21 3.37 5.66
N PHE A 108 10.33 3.33 4.96
CA PHE A 108 10.53 2.44 3.84
C PHE A 108 12.02 2.12 3.65
N SER A 109 12.28 0.97 3.05
CA SER A 109 13.61 0.59 2.56
C SER A 109 13.52 0.19 1.09
N ALA A 110 14.31 0.86 0.25
CA ALA A 110 14.70 0.31 -1.03
C ALA A 110 15.75 -0.76 -0.74
N ARG A 111 15.48 -2.01 -1.11
CA ARG A 111 16.50 -3.06 -1.10
C ARG A 111 17.23 -3.04 -2.42
#